data_AF-A0A117LCJ8-F1
#
_entry.id   AF-A0A117LCJ8-F1
#
_cell.length_a   1.000
_cell.length_b   1.000
_cell.length_c   1.000
_cell.angle_alpha   90.00
_cell.angle_beta   90.00
_cell.angle_gamma   90.00
#
_symmetry.space_group_name_H-M   'P 1'
#
loop_
_entity.id
_entity.type
_entity.pdbx_description
1 polymer ?
#
loop_
_entity_poly.entity_id
_entity_poly.type
_entity_poly.pdbx_seq_one_letter_code
_entity_poly.pdbx_strand_id
1 'polypeptide(L)'
;MTSLKIIWQKGKEENPLAERMNLTYLNLERALMTLTPILLEMGVKVEFEKVEVEERPKNLKDWQKRILIEDKFIEDFLDIETRQSFCLGLCGKVCDVLCKDKIEEIPDHLIIAAVFHVVREKLDKMEG
;
A
#
# COMPACT_ATOMS: atom_id res chain seq x y z
N MET A 1 -15.42 -5.33 19.13
CA MET A 1 -14.25 -4.61 18.60
C MET A 1 -13.63 -5.50 17.55
N THR A 2 -13.51 -5.00 16.32
CA THR A 2 -13.09 -5.78 15.14
C THR A 2 -11.65 -5.39 14.80
N SER A 3 -10.79 -6.31 14.38
CA SER A 3 -9.45 -5.95 13.88
C SER A 3 -9.50 -5.59 12.40
N LEU A 4 -8.60 -4.71 11.95
CA LEU A 4 -8.32 -4.43 10.54
C LEU A 4 -6.83 -4.68 10.30
N LYS A 5 -6.51 -5.73 9.53
CA LYS A 5 -5.13 -6.11 9.23
C LYS A 5 -4.59 -5.32 8.04
N ILE A 6 -3.46 -4.63 8.22
CA ILE A 6 -2.75 -3.92 7.17
C ILE A 6 -1.29 -4.39 7.14
N ILE A 7 -0.78 -4.75 5.96
CA ILE A 7 0.58 -5.27 5.80
C ILE A 7 1.35 -4.38 4.82
N TRP A 8 2.54 -3.95 5.21
CA TRP A 8 3.56 -3.46 4.28
C TRP A 8 4.52 -4.60 3.91
N GLN A 9 4.62 -4.91 2.63
CA GLN A 9 5.62 -5.87 2.11
C GLN A 9 6.89 -5.13 1.69
N LYS A 10 8.05 -5.55 2.19
CA LYS A 10 9.36 -4.99 1.82
C LYS A 10 10.22 -6.05 1.14
N GLY A 11 10.88 -5.73 0.03
CA GLY A 11 11.84 -6.67 -0.58
C GLY A 11 13.11 -6.84 0.26
N LYS A 12 13.63 -8.07 0.40
CA LYS A 12 14.91 -8.31 1.10
C LYS A 12 16.11 -7.64 0.43
N GLU A 13 16.17 -7.66 -0.90
CA GLU A 13 17.22 -7.00 -1.71
C GLU A 13 16.88 -5.54 -2.09
N GLU A 14 15.92 -4.92 -1.40
CA GLU A 14 15.42 -3.60 -1.77
C GLU A 14 16.45 -2.49 -1.48
N ASN A 15 16.76 -1.70 -2.50
CA ASN A 15 17.71 -0.59 -2.37
C ASN A 15 17.16 0.45 -1.36
N PRO A 16 17.83 0.71 -0.23
CA PRO A 16 17.36 1.69 0.76
C PRO A 16 17.30 3.13 0.23
N LEU A 17 17.99 3.42 -0.88
CA LEU A 17 17.97 4.71 -1.58
C LEU A 17 16.85 4.81 -2.65
N ALA A 18 15.92 3.85 -2.72
CA ALA A 18 14.79 3.90 -3.63
C ALA A 18 13.68 4.85 -3.11
N GLU A 19 13.87 6.15 -3.33
CA GLU A 19 13.00 7.23 -2.83
C GLU A 19 11.50 6.95 -2.97
N ARG A 20 11.03 6.47 -4.13
CA ARG A 20 9.59 6.18 -4.38
C ARG A 20 8.97 5.14 -3.44
N MET A 21 9.72 4.09 -3.08
CA MET A 21 9.24 3.05 -2.16
C MET A 21 9.25 3.57 -0.72
N ASN A 22 10.27 4.37 -0.37
CA ASN A 22 10.28 5.11 0.90
C ASN A 22 9.09 6.10 0.99
N LEU A 23 8.73 6.80 -0.09
CA LEU A 23 7.60 7.74 -0.11
C LEU A 23 6.25 7.04 0.06
N THR A 24 6.00 5.93 -0.65
CA THR A 24 4.75 5.15 -0.47
C THR A 24 4.62 4.64 0.97
N TYR A 25 5.73 4.16 1.55
CA TYR A 25 5.78 3.73 2.94
C TYR A 25 5.51 4.88 3.93
N LEU A 26 6.11 6.05 3.74
CA LEU A 26 5.87 7.25 4.56
C LEU A 26 4.43 7.76 4.45
N ASN A 27 3.82 7.69 3.27
CA ASN A 27 2.41 8.01 3.06
C ASN A 27 1.49 7.01 3.79
N LEU A 28 1.85 5.73 3.80
CA LEU A 28 1.16 4.70 4.60
C LEU A 28 1.27 5.00 6.10
N GLU A 29 2.46 5.26 6.63
CA GLU A 29 2.62 5.65 8.05
C GLU A 29 1.76 6.86 8.41
N ARG A 30 1.76 7.91 7.58
CA ARG A 30 0.93 9.10 7.79
C ARG A 30 -0.56 8.78 7.78
N ALA A 31 -1.03 8.00 6.80
CA ALA A 31 -2.42 7.56 6.72
C ALA A 31 -2.82 6.77 7.98
N LEU A 32 -1.98 5.84 8.44
CA LEU A 32 -2.23 5.05 9.64
C LEU A 32 -2.25 5.92 10.92
N MET A 33 -1.38 6.92 11.02
CA MET A 33 -1.40 7.88 12.15
C MET A 33 -2.73 8.66 12.21
N THR A 34 -3.30 9.03 11.06
CA THR A 34 -4.62 9.69 10.98
C THR A 34 -5.78 8.72 11.25
N LEU A 35 -5.74 7.52 10.67
CA LEU A 35 -6.85 6.55 10.71
C LEU A 35 -6.99 5.84 12.06
N THR A 36 -5.87 5.43 12.68
CA THR A 36 -5.89 4.58 13.88
C THR A 36 -6.76 5.12 15.02
N PRO A 37 -6.70 6.41 15.43
CA PRO A 37 -7.59 6.93 16.48
C PRO A 37 -9.06 6.94 16.04
N ILE A 38 -9.35 7.36 14.80
CA ILE A 38 -10.72 7.45 14.26
C ILE A 38 -11.37 6.05 14.22
N LEU A 39 -10.64 5.06 13.70
CA LEU A 39 -11.12 3.69 13.61
C LEU A 39 -11.28 3.05 15.00
N LEU A 40 -10.42 3.38 15.96
CA LEU A 40 -10.55 2.89 17.33
C LEU A 40 -11.83 3.40 18.00
N GLU A 41 -12.21 4.66 17.79
CA GLU A 41 -13.50 5.22 18.24
C GLU A 41 -14.70 4.52 17.57
N MET A 42 -14.55 4.09 16.31
CA MET A 42 -15.53 3.24 15.59
C MET A 42 -15.50 1.76 16.02
N GLY A 43 -14.71 1.39 17.04
CA GLY A 43 -14.59 0.00 17.51
C GLY A 43 -13.78 -0.92 16.59
N VAL A 44 -12.93 -0.35 15.72
CA VAL A 44 -12.05 -1.05 14.78
C VAL A 44 -10.58 -0.82 15.15
N LYS A 45 -9.89 -1.88 15.58
CA LYS A 45 -8.46 -1.85 15.93
C LYS A 45 -7.61 -2.11 14.68
N VAL A 46 -6.79 -1.14 14.28
CA VAL A 46 -5.81 -1.34 13.21
C VAL A 46 -4.64 -2.19 13.71
N GLU A 47 -4.28 -3.21 12.94
CA GLU A 47 -3.15 -4.10 13.19
C GLU A 47 -2.18 -4.01 12.00
N PHE A 48 -1.10 -3.23 12.18
CA PHE A 48 -0.12 -2.97 11.13
C PHE A 48 1.13 -3.85 11.29
N GLU A 49 1.51 -4.53 10.21
CA GLU A 49 2.68 -5.40 10.15
C GLU A 49 3.62 -5.00 8.99
N LYS A 50 4.93 -5.18 9.18
CA LYS A 50 5.93 -5.10 8.09
C LYS A 50 6.48 -6.50 7.85
N VAL A 51 6.29 -7.02 6.64
CA VAL A 51 6.72 -8.37 6.24
C VAL A 51 7.82 -8.25 5.19
N GLU A 52 8.93 -8.95 5.38
CA GLU A 52 9.95 -9.10 4.34
C GLU A 52 9.55 -10.21 3.34
N VAL A 53 9.56 -9.90 2.05
CA VAL A 53 9.33 -10.87 0.98
C VAL A 53 10.66 -11.28 0.36
N GLU A 54 10.92 -12.59 0.31
CA GLU A 54 12.22 -13.15 -0.07
C GLU A 54 12.53 -13.03 -1.56
N GLU A 55 11.53 -13.28 -2.42
CA GLU A 55 11.71 -13.31 -3.87
C GLU A 55 11.01 -12.14 -4.57
N ARG A 56 11.68 -11.57 -5.58
CA ARG A 56 11.03 -10.73 -6.59
C ARG A 56 10.06 -11.63 -7.37
N PRO A 57 8.73 -11.37 -7.38
CA PRO A 57 7.77 -12.22 -8.06
C PRO A 57 8.06 -12.24 -9.55
N LYS A 58 7.80 -13.39 -10.19
CA LYS A 58 8.09 -13.64 -11.60
C LYS A 58 7.40 -12.64 -12.55
N ASN A 59 6.30 -12.05 -12.10
CA ASN A 59 5.59 -10.97 -12.78
C ASN A 59 5.87 -9.64 -12.07
N LEU A 60 6.48 -8.69 -12.80
CA LEU A 60 6.92 -7.40 -12.25
C LEU A 60 5.78 -6.49 -11.80
N LYS A 61 4.56 -6.69 -12.31
CA LYS A 61 3.36 -5.97 -11.85
C LYS A 61 3.07 -6.26 -10.37
N ASP A 62 3.29 -7.51 -9.95
CA ASP A 62 3.02 -7.97 -8.59
C ASP A 62 4.10 -7.49 -7.60
N TRP A 63 5.24 -7.01 -8.09
CA TRP A 63 6.29 -6.40 -7.25
C TRP A 63 5.99 -4.95 -6.85
N GLN A 64 5.09 -4.27 -7.56
CA GLN A 64 4.67 -2.91 -7.23
C GLN A 64 3.59 -2.88 -6.15
N LYS A 65 2.78 -3.95 -6.06
CA LYS A 65 1.79 -4.11 -5.01
C LYS A 65 2.50 -4.37 -3.68
N ARG A 66 2.34 -3.45 -2.73
CA ARG A 66 3.14 -3.38 -1.50
C ARG A 66 2.32 -3.26 -0.22
N ILE A 67 1.07 -2.80 -0.34
CA ILE A 67 0.15 -2.61 0.79
C ILE A 67 -0.97 -3.64 0.64
N LEU A 68 -1.16 -4.49 1.65
CA LEU A 68 -2.34 -5.34 1.77
C LEU A 68 -3.27 -4.79 2.86
N ILE A 69 -4.57 -4.84 2.61
CA ILE A 69 -5.63 -4.55 3.57
C ILE A 69 -6.56 -5.77 3.54
N GLU A 70 -6.70 -6.48 4.67
CA GLU A 70 -7.46 -7.75 4.76
C GLU A 70 -7.04 -8.77 3.67
N ASP A 71 -5.72 -8.95 3.53
CA ASP A 71 -5.06 -9.88 2.59
C ASP A 71 -5.36 -9.64 1.08
N LYS A 72 -6.00 -8.52 0.73
CA LYS A 72 -6.13 -8.00 -0.65
C LYS A 72 -5.20 -6.81 -0.86
N PHE A 73 -4.75 -6.58 -2.08
CA PHE A 73 -3.87 -5.44 -2.37
C PHE A 73 -4.65 -4.12 -2.47
N ILE A 74 -4.01 -3.02 -2.07
CA ILE A 74 -4.62 -1.68 -2.09
C ILE A 74 -5.12 -1.27 -3.49
N GLU A 75 -4.38 -1.66 -4.53
CA GLU A 75 -4.71 -1.40 -5.93
C GLU A 75 -6.08 -1.96 -6.32
N ASP A 76 -6.46 -3.12 -5.74
CA ASP A 76 -7.69 -3.84 -6.04
C ASP A 76 -8.94 -3.12 -5.51
N PHE A 77 -8.77 -2.18 -4.55
CA PHE A 77 -9.86 -1.32 -4.02
C PHE A 77 -9.94 0.05 -4.69
N LEU A 78 -8.83 0.50 -5.30
CA LEU A 78 -8.71 1.82 -5.92
C LEU A 78 -8.95 1.82 -7.42
N ASP A 79 -9.10 0.63 -8.04
CA ASP A 79 -9.18 0.42 -9.50
C ASP A 79 -8.00 1.07 -10.26
N ILE A 80 -6.83 1.08 -9.64
CA ILE A 80 -5.59 1.62 -10.21
C ILE A 80 -4.74 0.50 -10.82
N GLU A 81 -4.38 0.63 -12.08
CA GLU A 81 -3.34 -0.21 -12.66
C GLU A 81 -1.95 0.33 -12.27
N THR A 82 -1.26 -0.34 -11.35
CA THR A 82 0.18 -0.14 -11.17
C THR A 82 0.93 -0.64 -12.41
N ARG A 83 1.26 0.33 -13.27
CA ARG A 83 2.37 0.27 -14.20
C ARG A 83 3.34 1.40 -13.75
N GLN A 84 4.50 1.09 -13.18
CA GLN A 84 5.82 1.44 -13.75
C GLN A 84 5.95 2.89 -14.39
N SER A 85 6.91 3.83 -14.13
CA SER A 85 7.21 5.12 -14.93
C SER A 85 8.71 5.50 -15.34
N PHE A 86 9.19 5.35 -16.61
CA PHE A 86 10.65 5.28 -17.07
C PHE A 86 11.58 6.32 -16.40
N CYS A 87 12.71 5.91 -15.82
CA CYS A 87 13.62 6.80 -15.08
C CYS A 87 14.92 7.07 -15.85
N LEU A 88 15.31 8.36 -15.92
CA LEU A 88 16.49 8.87 -16.63
C LEU A 88 17.57 9.45 -15.69
N GLY A 89 17.64 8.99 -14.42
CA GLY A 89 18.49 9.62 -13.40
C GLY A 89 19.22 8.66 -12.44
N LEU A 90 20.48 9.01 -12.16
CA LEU A 90 21.39 8.67 -11.05
C LEU A 90 21.60 7.21 -10.58
N CYS A 91 20.60 6.33 -10.63
CA CYS A 91 20.68 4.98 -10.07
C CYS A 91 21.52 3.98 -10.89
N GLY A 92 21.93 4.34 -12.12
CA GLY A 92 22.82 3.55 -12.98
C GLY A 92 22.29 2.18 -13.41
N LYS A 93 21.01 1.87 -13.12
CA LYS A 93 20.34 0.60 -13.40
C LYS A 93 18.98 0.87 -14.02
N VAL A 94 18.48 -0.08 -14.80
CA VAL A 94 17.12 -0.04 -15.32
C VAL A 94 16.16 -0.23 -14.15
N CYS A 95 15.57 0.86 -13.66
CA CYS A 95 14.29 0.77 -12.99
C CYS A 95 13.26 0.47 -14.08
N ASP A 96 12.48 -0.61 -13.95
CA ASP A 96 11.56 -1.08 -14.98
C ASP A 96 10.24 -0.33 -14.91
N VAL A 97 10.09 0.70 -15.75
CA VAL A 97 9.14 1.76 -15.45
C VAL A 97 8.55 2.38 -16.78
N LEU A 98 7.21 2.47 -17.03
CA LEU A 98 6.46 3.13 -18.17
C LEU A 98 4.88 3.29 -17.94
N CYS A 99 4.33 4.47 -17.57
CA CYS A 99 2.92 4.67 -17.05
C CYS A 99 2.10 5.72 -17.82
N LYS A 100 0.75 5.58 -17.84
CA LYS A 100 -0.18 6.45 -18.60
C LYS A 100 -0.89 7.54 -17.77
N ASP A 101 -1.26 7.24 -16.52
CA ASP A 101 -1.98 8.15 -15.62
C ASP A 101 -1.26 8.18 -14.26
N LYS A 102 -0.20 8.99 -14.19
CA LYS A 102 0.93 8.80 -13.27
C LYS A 102 0.61 9.09 -11.80
N ILE A 103 0.81 8.10 -10.94
CA ILE A 103 1.18 8.29 -9.54
C ILE A 103 2.44 7.44 -9.28
N GLU A 104 3.53 8.05 -8.78
CA GLU A 104 4.82 7.36 -8.60
C GLU A 104 4.96 6.68 -7.23
N GLU A 105 4.12 7.11 -6.29
CA GLU A 105 3.90 6.63 -4.94
C GLU A 105 2.40 6.58 -4.67
N ILE A 106 1.92 5.73 -3.75
CA ILE A 106 0.51 5.82 -3.34
C ILE A 106 0.38 6.94 -2.30
N PRO A 107 -0.42 8.00 -2.55
CA PRO A 107 -0.59 9.11 -1.64
C PRO A 107 -1.50 8.74 -0.47
N ASP A 108 -1.28 9.40 0.66
CA ASP A 108 -1.99 9.21 1.93
C ASP A 108 -3.52 9.21 1.79
N HIS A 109 -4.10 10.15 1.03
CA HIS A 109 -5.55 10.25 0.83
C HIS A 109 -6.16 9.05 0.10
N LEU A 110 -5.43 8.37 -0.81
CA LEU A 110 -5.90 7.15 -1.45
C LEU A 110 -5.80 5.94 -0.52
N ILE A 111 -4.77 5.90 0.34
CA ILE A 111 -4.67 4.89 1.41
C ILE A 111 -5.83 5.03 2.40
N ILE A 112 -6.16 6.27 2.78
CA ILE A 112 -7.32 6.61 3.61
C ILE A 112 -8.63 6.15 2.94
N ALA A 113 -8.82 6.44 1.65
CA ALA A 113 -10.02 6.03 0.91
C ALA A 113 -10.18 4.49 0.84
N ALA A 114 -9.10 3.76 0.54
CA ALA A 114 -9.11 2.29 0.48
C ALA A 114 -9.42 1.68 1.87
N VAL A 115 -8.82 2.19 2.94
CA VAL A 115 -9.11 1.70 4.30
C VAL A 115 -10.57 1.96 4.68
N PHE A 116 -11.11 3.16 4.45
CA PHE A 116 -12.52 3.45 4.75
C PHE A 116 -13.49 2.58 3.94
N HIS A 117 -13.16 2.27 2.67
CA HIS A 117 -13.95 1.34 1.87
C HIS A 117 -14.04 -0.05 2.53
N VAL A 118 -12.90 -0.62 2.94
CA VAL A 118 -12.85 -1.94 3.60
C VAL A 118 -13.54 -1.91 4.97
N VAL A 119 -13.33 -0.86 5.76
CA VAL A 119 -13.97 -0.71 7.07
C VAL A 119 -15.49 -0.65 6.93
N ARG A 120 -16.02 0.11 5.97
CA ARG A 120 -17.46 0.17 5.70
C ARG A 120 -18.01 -1.21 5.33
N GLU A 121 -17.40 -1.90 4.35
CA GLU A 121 -17.81 -3.27 4.00
C GLU A 121 -17.79 -4.23 5.19
N LYS A 122 -16.86 -4.04 6.15
CA LYS A 122 -16.71 -4.91 7.32
C LYS A 122 -17.79 -4.63 8.37
N LEU A 123 -18.20 -3.37 8.53
CA LEU A 123 -19.30 -2.96 9.41
C LEU A 123 -20.66 -3.33 8.83
N ASP A 124 -20.90 -3.10 7.53
CA ASP A 124 -22.14 -3.48 6.83
C ASP A 124 -22.45 -4.98 6.99
N LYS A 125 -21.41 -5.84 6.95
CA LYS A 125 -21.50 -7.30 7.16
C LYS A 125 -21.74 -7.72 8.62
N MET A 126 -21.66 -6.81 9.58
CA MET A 126 -21.94 -7.06 10.99
C MET A 126 -23.36 -6.64 11.41
N GLU A 127 -24.06 -5.85 10.58
CA GLU A 127 -25.42 -5.36 10.83
C GLU A 127 -26.52 -6.15 10.08
N GLY A 128 -26.14 -7.05 9.16
CA GLY A 128 -27.05 -7.88 8.34
C GLY A 128 -26.98 -9.39 8.61
#